data_AF-A0A4Y9P631-F1
#
_entry.id   AF-A0A4Y9P631-F1
#
_cell.length_a   1.000
_cell.length_b   1.000
_cell.length_c   1.000
_cell.angle_alpha   90.00
_cell.angle_beta   90.00
_cell.angle_gamma   90.00
#
_symmetry.space_group_name_H-M   'P 1'
#
loop_
_entity.id
_entity.type
_entity.pdbx_description
1 polymer ?
#
loop_
_entity_poly.entity_id
_entity_poly.type
_entity_poly.pdbx_seq_one_letter_code
_entity_poly.pdbx_strand_id
1 'polypeptide(L)'
;MITIDLNARILTEEHNVYVVRPGKGFRLYREFRENSSLIAELPGLKLEPDAPLNDQNLRRRVNRSRAFRAWYRRGQPADDRPSGKLGDYGDGGGNSAAQLEGLVRTYYEKIKRGDLVIVPPRAYMDEVLIGEVRSSGSKYETEKVPRLFGNEDLPARNVRWLARLPKTELPFAILDALQKPNAAFIVERSLRGQFYKLAYGNYSINDLYSARFEVTSADFDTFDDALLQGFFNFAAANTKAIAEDREDEVKHFEQAAFIDSGDYLAQLQTNINSPGFISLIGQRITPLVTSVLFIIAIDIGADAVAQTEAGNMIMTNSKAAANDSCTAEVAKQAFRQIQLLGLDGWPAACERAREVAKRTGLRSPATVKRDN
;
A
#
# COMPACT_ATOMS: atom_id res chain seq x y z
N MET A 1 -22.78 -3.79 -20.24
CA MET A 1 -22.69 -4.03 -18.78
C MET A 1 -21.77 -2.97 -18.18
N ILE A 2 -22.01 -2.52 -16.94
CA ILE A 2 -21.18 -1.52 -16.26
C ILE A 2 -20.45 -2.18 -15.10
N THR A 3 -19.13 -2.17 -15.13
CA THR A 3 -18.28 -2.71 -14.06
C THR A 3 -17.68 -1.58 -13.24
N ILE A 4 -17.97 -1.55 -11.94
CA ILE A 4 -17.31 -0.67 -10.98
C ILE A 4 -16.20 -1.47 -10.29
N ASP A 5 -14.95 -1.03 -10.44
CA ASP A 5 -13.80 -1.61 -9.74
C ASP A 5 -13.48 -0.76 -8.51
N LEU A 6 -13.64 -1.35 -7.32
CA LEU A 6 -13.37 -0.72 -6.03
C LEU A 6 -11.89 -0.37 -5.84
N ASN A 7 -10.99 -1.11 -6.50
CA ASN A 7 -9.54 -0.89 -6.50
C ASN A 7 -8.94 -0.79 -5.08
N ALA A 8 -9.51 -1.54 -4.12
CA ALA A 8 -9.14 -1.51 -2.70
C ALA A 8 -8.27 -2.71 -2.32
N ARG A 9 -7.15 -2.45 -1.64
CA ARG A 9 -6.31 -3.52 -1.11
C ARG A 9 -6.93 -4.11 0.17
N ILE A 10 -7.30 -5.39 0.13
CA ILE A 10 -7.77 -6.12 1.32
C ILE A 10 -6.57 -6.74 2.03
N LEU A 11 -6.29 -6.31 3.25
CA LEU A 11 -5.15 -6.73 4.07
C LEU A 11 -5.61 -7.64 5.20
N THR A 12 -4.79 -8.64 5.53
CA THR A 12 -5.04 -9.53 6.68
C THR A 12 -4.38 -8.97 7.95
N GLU A 13 -4.79 -9.47 9.11
CA GLU A 13 -4.17 -9.11 10.41
C GLU A 13 -2.67 -9.43 10.46
N GLU A 14 -2.26 -10.51 9.79
CA GLU A 14 -0.87 -10.93 9.74
C GLU A 14 -0.05 -10.16 8.71
N HIS A 15 -0.67 -9.25 7.94
CA HIS A 15 0.04 -8.43 6.97
C HIS A 15 1.08 -7.56 7.68
N ASN A 16 2.34 -7.64 7.22
CA ASN A 16 3.44 -6.96 7.87
C ASN A 16 4.00 -5.83 7.01
N VAL A 17 4.56 -4.85 7.71
CA VAL A 17 5.38 -3.80 7.11
C VAL A 17 6.79 -4.01 7.62
N TYR A 18 7.75 -4.07 6.71
CA TYR A 18 9.16 -4.20 7.03
C TYR A 18 9.92 -2.96 6.58
N VAL A 19 10.83 -2.49 7.41
CA VAL A 19 11.84 -1.52 6.99
C VAL A 19 13.07 -2.30 6.59
N VAL A 20 13.62 -1.97 5.41
CA VAL A 20 14.78 -2.65 4.82
C VAL A 20 15.80 -1.61 4.39
N ARG A 21 16.97 -1.63 5.01
CA ARG A 21 18.06 -0.70 4.68
C ARG A 21 18.84 -1.21 3.47
N PRO A 22 19.12 -0.35 2.48
CA PRO A 22 19.75 -0.75 1.22
C PRO A 22 21.27 -0.89 1.38
N GLY A 23 21.69 -1.89 2.15
CA GLY A 23 23.10 -2.15 2.46
C GLY A 23 23.72 -1.16 3.45
N LYS A 24 24.95 -1.45 3.88
CA LYS A 24 25.73 -0.63 4.80
C LYS A 24 26.07 0.69 4.13
N GLY A 25 25.75 1.78 4.82
CA GLY A 25 25.94 3.13 4.28
C GLY A 25 25.03 3.42 3.09
N PHE A 26 23.94 2.66 2.92
CA PHE A 26 22.92 2.86 1.88
C PHE A 26 23.44 2.71 0.44
N ARG A 27 24.53 1.95 0.27
CA ARG A 27 25.23 1.83 -1.02
C ARG A 27 24.41 1.15 -2.12
N LEU A 28 23.38 0.37 -1.76
CA LEU A 28 22.46 -0.31 -2.68
C LEU A 28 21.19 0.51 -2.98
N TYR A 29 21.09 1.75 -2.47
CA TYR A 29 19.84 2.50 -2.58
C TYR A 29 19.48 2.80 -4.04
N ARG A 30 20.50 3.11 -4.85
CA ARG A 30 20.34 3.34 -6.29
C ARG A 30 19.76 2.10 -6.97
N GLU A 31 20.33 0.93 -6.67
CA GLU A 31 19.91 -0.34 -7.24
C GLU A 31 18.47 -0.68 -6.82
N PHE A 32 18.07 -0.44 -5.57
CA PHE A 32 16.68 -0.64 -5.14
C PHE A 32 15.71 0.33 -5.82
N ARG A 33 16.15 1.55 -6.14
CA ARG A 33 15.30 2.56 -6.80
C ARG A 33 15.14 2.28 -8.29
N GLU A 34 16.21 1.86 -8.94
CA GLU A 34 16.27 1.60 -10.38
C GLU A 34 15.71 0.21 -10.72
N ASN A 35 15.92 -0.76 -9.83
CA ASN A 35 15.46 -2.13 -9.99
C ASN A 35 14.25 -2.39 -9.10
N SER A 36 13.31 -3.21 -9.58
CA SER A 36 12.15 -3.63 -8.80
C SER A 36 12.52 -4.81 -7.87
N SER A 37 13.59 -4.65 -7.08
CA SER A 37 14.16 -5.74 -6.28
C SER A 37 14.79 -5.31 -4.94
N LEU A 38 14.64 -6.16 -3.92
CA LEU A 38 15.34 -6.05 -2.63
C LEU A 38 16.54 -6.96 -2.63
N ILE A 39 17.73 -6.37 -2.53
CA ILE A 39 18.99 -7.11 -2.62
C ILE A 39 19.61 -7.20 -1.22
N ALA A 40 20.01 -8.41 -0.81
CA ALA A 40 20.83 -8.56 0.37
C ALA A 40 22.30 -8.27 0.01
N GLU A 41 22.98 -7.39 0.77
CA GLU A 41 24.39 -7.03 0.53
C GLU A 41 25.35 -8.16 0.99
N LEU A 42 25.22 -9.32 0.35
CA LEU A 42 25.87 -10.57 0.70
C LEU A 42 26.36 -11.27 -0.58
N PRO A 43 27.47 -10.80 -1.19
CA PRO A 43 28.05 -11.43 -2.38
C PRO A 43 28.42 -12.88 -2.11
N GLY A 44 28.22 -13.76 -3.08
CA GLY A 44 28.51 -15.19 -2.94
C GLY A 44 27.61 -15.92 -1.92
N LEU A 45 26.50 -15.30 -1.47
CA LEU A 45 25.46 -15.94 -0.68
C LEU A 45 24.62 -16.81 -1.63
N LYS A 46 25.24 -17.87 -2.16
CA LYS A 46 24.54 -18.90 -2.91
C LYS A 46 23.60 -19.57 -1.92
N LEU A 47 22.32 -19.22 -1.95
CA LEU A 47 21.27 -19.98 -1.28
C LEU A 47 20.88 -21.14 -2.21
N GLU A 48 20.16 -22.13 -1.70
CA GLU A 48 19.45 -23.08 -2.57
C GLU A 48 18.00 -22.61 -2.66
N PRO A 49 17.40 -22.51 -3.86
CA PRO A 49 15.98 -22.24 -3.99
C PRO A 49 15.18 -23.27 -3.21
N ASP A 50 14.17 -22.82 -2.47
CA ASP A 50 13.23 -23.66 -1.73
C ASP A 50 13.82 -24.54 -0.60
N ALA A 51 15.13 -24.45 -0.34
CA ALA A 51 15.70 -25.05 0.86
C ALA A 51 15.38 -24.20 2.09
N PRO A 52 15.01 -24.82 3.22
CA PRO A 52 14.82 -24.10 4.47
C PRO A 52 16.16 -23.51 4.92
N LEU A 53 16.18 -22.28 5.43
CA LEU A 53 17.43 -21.66 5.89
C LEU A 53 17.84 -22.17 7.28
N ASN A 54 17.16 -23.17 7.83
CA ASN A 54 17.60 -23.87 9.04
C ASN A 54 18.75 -24.88 8.77
N ASP A 55 19.24 -24.97 7.53
CA ASP A 55 20.44 -25.74 7.17
C ASP A 55 21.64 -25.29 8.02
N GLN A 56 22.36 -26.28 8.58
CA GLN A 56 23.60 -26.11 9.33
C GLN A 56 24.64 -25.27 8.55
N ASN A 57 24.55 -25.25 7.23
CA ASN A 57 25.47 -24.52 6.36
C ASN A 57 25.15 -23.03 6.17
N LEU A 58 24.00 -22.50 6.61
CA LEU A 58 23.66 -21.09 6.39
C LEU A 58 24.76 -20.18 6.97
N ARG A 59 25.24 -20.52 8.16
CA ARG A 59 26.30 -19.78 8.85
C ARG A 59 27.58 -19.72 8.04
N ARG A 60 28.00 -20.85 7.45
CA ARG A 60 29.18 -20.93 6.57
C ARG A 60 28.98 -20.08 5.31
N ARG A 61 27.79 -20.12 4.70
CA ARG A 61 27.45 -19.31 3.52
C ARG A 61 27.53 -17.82 3.85
N VAL A 62 27.00 -17.40 5.01
CA VAL A 62 27.11 -16.02 5.52
C VAL A 62 28.56 -15.62 5.76
N ASN A 63 29.37 -16.46 6.39
CA ASN A 63 30.79 -16.18 6.63
C ASN A 63 31.58 -16.05 5.32
N ARG A 64 31.32 -16.91 4.33
CA ARG A 64 31.85 -16.76 2.98
C ARG A 64 31.48 -15.39 2.40
N SER A 65 30.21 -15.03 2.45
CA SER A 65 29.75 -13.73 1.93
C SER A 65 30.37 -12.53 2.64
N ARG A 66 30.65 -12.65 3.94
CA ARG A 66 31.40 -11.63 4.69
C ARG A 66 32.82 -11.47 4.17
N ALA A 67 33.51 -12.58 3.90
CA ALA A 67 34.86 -12.56 3.34
C ALA A 67 34.88 -11.91 1.94
N PHE A 68 33.97 -12.33 1.05
CA PHE A 68 33.81 -11.70 -0.28
C PHE A 68 33.53 -10.21 -0.15
N ARG A 69 32.56 -9.82 0.70
CA ARG A 69 32.23 -8.41 0.92
C ARG A 69 33.42 -7.59 1.43
N ALA A 70 34.25 -8.16 2.31
CA ALA A 70 35.46 -7.50 2.78
C ALA A 70 36.49 -7.33 1.65
N TRP A 71 36.68 -8.36 0.83
CA TRP A 71 37.56 -8.34 -0.34
C TRP A 71 37.13 -7.28 -1.38
N TYR A 72 35.84 -7.21 -1.73
CA TYR A 72 35.28 -6.16 -2.59
C TYR A 72 35.53 -4.76 -2.03
N ARG A 73 35.36 -4.58 -0.72
CA ARG A 73 35.62 -3.28 -0.06
C ARG A 73 37.09 -2.87 -0.07
N ARG A 74 38.03 -3.81 -0.17
CA ARG A 74 39.47 -3.55 -0.27
C ARG A 74 39.95 -3.30 -1.70
N GLY A 75 39.06 -3.29 -2.69
CA GLY A 75 39.43 -3.07 -4.09
C GLY A 75 39.90 -4.34 -4.82
N GLN A 76 39.46 -5.52 -4.36
CA GLN A 76 39.68 -6.80 -5.05
C GLN A 76 41.17 -7.16 -5.29
N PRO A 77 42.04 -7.15 -4.26
CA PRO A 77 43.43 -7.58 -4.42
C PRO A 77 43.50 -9.01 -4.99
N ALA A 78 44.29 -9.22 -6.04
CA ALA A 78 44.34 -10.48 -6.77
C ALA A 78 44.78 -11.66 -5.89
N ASP A 79 45.76 -11.43 -5.01
CA ASP A 79 46.40 -12.47 -4.21
C ASP A 79 45.62 -12.87 -2.95
N ASP A 80 44.51 -12.18 -2.65
CA ASP A 80 43.73 -12.35 -1.41
C ASP A 80 42.24 -12.57 -1.72
N ARG A 81 41.94 -13.20 -2.86
CA ARG A 81 40.56 -13.58 -3.20
C ARG A 81 40.07 -14.67 -2.23
N PRO A 82 38.95 -14.45 -1.51
CA PRO A 82 38.38 -15.47 -0.63
C PRO A 82 37.98 -16.74 -1.39
N SER A 83 38.07 -17.89 -0.72
CA SER A 83 37.67 -19.16 -1.33
C SER A 83 36.18 -19.21 -1.68
N GLY A 84 35.86 -19.78 -2.84
CA GLY A 84 34.48 -20.09 -3.21
C GLY A 84 33.92 -21.32 -2.48
N LYS A 85 34.78 -22.18 -1.92
CA LYS A 85 34.40 -23.46 -1.32
C LYS A 85 33.83 -23.26 0.07
N LEU A 86 32.70 -23.90 0.35
CA LEU A 86 32.00 -23.72 1.62
C LEU A 86 32.73 -24.36 2.82
N GLY A 87 33.45 -25.46 2.58
CA GLY A 87 34.22 -26.18 3.61
C GLY A 87 35.35 -25.37 4.24
N ASP A 88 35.78 -24.29 3.60
CA ASP A 88 36.84 -23.41 4.10
C ASP A 88 36.32 -22.40 5.16
N TYR A 89 35.01 -22.43 5.43
CA TYR A 89 34.35 -21.54 6.39
C TYR A 89 33.71 -22.37 7.51
N GLY A 90 34.06 -22.06 8.75
CA GLY A 90 33.46 -22.68 9.93
C GLY A 90 32.13 -22.06 10.35
N ASP A 91 31.50 -22.68 11.36
CA ASP A 91 30.21 -22.26 11.95
C ASP A 91 30.35 -21.15 13.01
N GLY A 92 31.59 -20.69 13.27
CA GLY A 92 31.87 -19.54 14.13
C GLY A 92 31.43 -18.20 13.51
N GLY A 93 31.86 -17.07 14.08
CA GLY A 93 31.70 -15.76 13.40
C GLY A 93 31.21 -14.57 14.23
N GLY A 94 31.00 -14.75 15.54
CA GLY A 94 30.62 -13.68 16.47
C GLY A 94 29.29 -12.98 16.12
N ASN A 95 29.03 -11.87 16.80
CA ASN A 95 27.75 -11.15 16.69
C ASN A 95 27.44 -10.65 15.27
N SER A 96 28.47 -10.30 14.50
CA SER A 96 28.29 -9.83 13.12
C SER A 96 27.78 -10.92 12.16
N ALA A 97 28.19 -12.19 12.33
CA ALA A 97 27.64 -13.29 11.54
C ALA A 97 26.17 -13.53 11.89
N ALA A 98 25.84 -13.52 13.18
CA ALA A 98 24.47 -13.72 13.66
C ALA A 98 23.50 -12.63 13.16
N GLN A 99 23.95 -11.37 13.14
CA GLN A 99 23.14 -10.26 12.60
C GLN A 99 22.88 -10.42 11.10
N LEU A 100 23.89 -10.83 10.32
CA LEU A 100 23.72 -11.07 8.88
C LEU A 100 22.86 -12.31 8.61
N GLU A 101 23.00 -13.36 9.42
CA GLU A 101 22.10 -14.51 9.33
C GLU A 101 20.64 -14.10 9.60
N GLY A 102 20.40 -13.32 10.66
CA GLY A 102 19.08 -12.78 10.95
C GLY A 102 18.52 -11.92 9.82
N LEU A 103 19.38 -11.17 9.12
CA LEU A 103 19.01 -10.42 7.93
C LEU A 103 18.58 -11.35 6.78
N VAL A 104 19.34 -12.41 6.49
CA VAL A 104 18.99 -13.40 5.46
C VAL A 104 17.65 -14.06 5.78
N ARG A 105 17.44 -14.50 7.03
CA ARG A 105 16.15 -15.07 7.47
C ARG A 105 15.02 -14.06 7.33
N THR A 106 15.26 -12.79 7.66
CA THR A 106 14.25 -11.75 7.49
C THR A 106 13.86 -11.61 6.01
N TYR A 107 14.85 -11.52 5.12
CA TYR A 107 14.62 -11.37 3.69
C TYR A 107 13.91 -12.56 3.05
N TYR A 108 14.31 -13.79 3.32
CA TYR A 108 13.87 -14.95 2.53
C TYR A 108 12.98 -15.95 3.28
N GLU A 109 12.77 -15.78 4.60
CA GLU A 109 11.80 -16.59 5.37
C GLU A 109 10.66 -15.74 5.95
N LYS A 110 10.96 -14.59 6.57
CA LYS A 110 9.96 -13.84 7.34
C LYS A 110 9.10 -12.91 6.48
N ILE A 111 9.71 -12.21 5.54
CA ILE A 111 8.98 -11.35 4.60
C ILE A 111 8.19 -12.27 3.65
N LYS A 112 6.88 -12.09 3.54
CA LYS A 112 6.02 -12.90 2.68
C LYS A 112 5.66 -12.15 1.40
N ARG A 113 5.11 -12.88 0.42
CA ARG A 113 4.47 -12.24 -0.74
C ARG A 113 3.31 -11.40 -0.23
N GLY A 114 3.19 -10.19 -0.75
CA GLY A 114 2.16 -9.25 -0.37
C GLY A 114 2.56 -8.33 0.78
N ASP A 115 3.56 -8.68 1.60
CA ASP A 115 4.03 -7.78 2.67
C ASP A 115 4.59 -6.48 2.08
N LEU A 116 4.44 -5.40 2.85
CA LEU A 116 4.96 -4.09 2.49
C LEU A 116 6.42 -3.94 2.95
N VAL A 117 7.24 -3.32 2.11
CA VAL A 117 8.64 -3.02 2.39
C VAL A 117 8.90 -1.53 2.20
N ILE A 118 9.63 -0.96 3.15
CA ILE A 118 9.98 0.46 3.22
C ILE A 118 11.49 0.57 3.15
N VAL A 119 11.99 1.31 2.17
CA VAL A 119 13.43 1.47 1.95
C VAL A 119 13.78 2.93 2.14
N PRO A 120 14.29 3.30 3.33
CA PRO A 120 14.69 4.67 3.59
C PRO A 120 16.00 5.00 2.86
N PRO A 121 16.16 6.23 2.37
CA PRO A 121 17.42 6.70 1.85
C PRO A 121 18.33 7.16 2.99
N ARG A 122 19.61 7.42 2.63
CA ARG A 122 20.55 8.05 3.56
C ARG A 122 20.26 9.53 3.72
N ALA A 123 20.14 10.27 2.61
CA ALA A 123 19.97 11.71 2.64
C ALA A 123 18.54 12.07 3.04
N TYR A 124 18.39 13.24 3.66
CA TYR A 124 17.07 13.72 4.08
C TYR A 124 16.21 14.20 2.90
N MET A 125 16.84 14.65 1.82
CA MET A 125 16.15 15.13 0.60
C MET A 125 15.85 14.03 -0.42
N ASP A 126 16.33 12.81 -0.18
CA ASP A 126 16.03 11.67 -1.05
C ASP A 126 14.63 11.11 -0.73
N GLU A 127 14.11 10.33 -1.67
CA GLU A 127 12.81 9.67 -1.53
C GLU A 127 12.90 8.42 -0.64
N VAL A 128 11.84 8.09 0.09
CA VAL A 128 11.59 6.77 0.67
C VAL A 128 10.83 5.94 -0.35
N LEU A 129 11.29 4.71 -0.60
CA LEU A 129 10.59 3.77 -1.47
C LEU A 129 9.64 2.92 -0.63
N ILE A 130 8.39 2.82 -1.09
CA ILE A 130 7.36 1.98 -0.49
C ILE A 130 6.93 0.97 -1.54
N GLY A 131 7.08 -0.32 -1.25
CA GLY A 131 6.82 -1.37 -2.23
C GLY A 131 6.16 -2.61 -1.63
N GLU A 132 5.56 -3.41 -2.49
CA GLU A 132 4.93 -4.69 -2.13
C GLU A 132 5.72 -5.85 -2.70
N VAL A 133 6.03 -6.83 -1.87
CA VAL A 133 6.84 -7.98 -2.27
C VAL A 133 6.03 -8.94 -3.14
N ARG A 134 6.56 -9.29 -4.32
CA ARG A 134 5.87 -10.15 -5.29
C ARG A 134 6.33 -11.61 -5.25
N SER A 135 7.58 -11.84 -4.88
CA SER A 135 8.16 -13.18 -4.73
C SER A 135 7.58 -13.90 -3.51
N SER A 136 7.34 -15.21 -3.62
CA SER A 136 6.88 -16.03 -2.51
C SER A 136 8.04 -16.70 -1.76
N GLY A 137 8.08 -16.53 -0.43
CA GLY A 137 8.97 -17.26 0.47
C GLY A 137 10.45 -17.24 0.06
N SER A 138 11.03 -18.44 -0.01
CA SER A 138 12.41 -18.77 -0.37
C SER A 138 12.78 -18.51 -1.83
N LYS A 139 11.82 -18.17 -2.70
CA LYS A 139 12.13 -17.86 -4.09
C LYS A 139 12.79 -16.49 -4.17
N TYR A 140 14.05 -16.48 -4.57
CA TYR A 140 14.81 -15.28 -4.87
C TYR A 140 15.32 -15.36 -6.31
N GLU A 141 15.46 -14.20 -6.92
CA GLU A 141 16.15 -14.00 -8.18
C GLU A 141 17.59 -13.60 -7.89
N THR A 142 18.46 -13.64 -8.89
CA THR A 142 19.82 -13.13 -8.77
C THR A 142 19.94 -11.80 -9.47
N GLU A 143 20.49 -10.82 -8.78
CA GLU A 143 20.78 -9.49 -9.31
C GLU A 143 22.28 -9.26 -9.31
N LYS A 144 22.78 -8.58 -10.35
CA LYS A 144 24.18 -8.18 -10.42
C LYS A 144 24.29 -6.71 -10.11
N VAL A 145 25.28 -6.35 -9.31
CA VAL A 145 25.62 -4.96 -9.01
C VAL A 145 27.09 -4.72 -9.36
N PRO A 146 27.44 -4.59 -10.66
CA PRO A 146 28.83 -4.53 -11.11
C PRO A 146 29.67 -3.47 -10.42
N ARG A 147 29.07 -2.31 -10.17
CA ARG A 147 29.70 -1.17 -9.49
C ARG A 147 30.24 -1.51 -8.10
N LEU A 148 29.61 -2.45 -7.39
CA LEU A 148 30.00 -2.80 -6.01
C LEU A 148 30.63 -4.20 -5.92
N PHE A 149 30.12 -5.15 -6.71
CA PHE A 149 30.41 -6.57 -6.56
C PHE A 149 30.82 -7.25 -7.88
N GLY A 150 31.13 -6.49 -8.93
CA GLY A 150 31.51 -7.06 -10.23
C GLY A 150 30.44 -8.02 -10.76
N ASN A 151 30.86 -9.20 -11.22
CA ASN A 151 29.96 -10.19 -11.81
C ASN A 151 29.32 -11.15 -10.80
N GLU A 152 29.45 -10.91 -9.50
CA GLU A 152 28.84 -11.78 -8.47
C GLU A 152 27.32 -11.63 -8.46
N ASP A 153 26.66 -12.77 -8.36
CA ASP A 153 25.22 -12.84 -8.20
C ASP A 153 24.83 -12.56 -6.74
N LEU A 154 23.92 -11.62 -6.56
CA LEU A 154 23.32 -11.30 -5.27
C LEU A 154 21.90 -11.84 -5.22
N PRO A 155 21.51 -12.57 -4.17
CA PRO A 155 20.13 -12.98 -4.02
C PRO A 155 19.25 -11.75 -3.80
N ALA A 156 18.12 -11.71 -4.51
CA ALA A 156 17.24 -10.58 -4.58
C ALA A 156 15.77 -11.01 -4.59
N ARG A 157 14.88 -10.14 -4.12
CA ARG A 157 13.44 -10.39 -4.12
C ARG A 157 12.71 -9.35 -4.93
N ASN A 158 11.87 -9.81 -5.85
CA ASN A 158 11.04 -8.91 -6.66
C ASN A 158 10.04 -8.12 -5.80
N VAL A 159 9.97 -6.82 -6.03
CA VAL A 159 9.10 -5.85 -5.36
C VAL A 159 8.46 -4.93 -6.38
N ARG A 160 7.15 -4.71 -6.26
CA ARG A 160 6.48 -3.62 -6.97
C ARG A 160 6.52 -2.37 -6.12
N TRP A 161 7.25 -1.34 -6.55
CA TRP A 161 7.19 -0.03 -5.92
C TRP A 161 5.80 0.59 -6.11
N LEU A 162 5.15 0.93 -5.00
CA LEU A 162 3.80 1.52 -4.96
C LEU A 162 3.86 3.04 -4.84
N ALA A 163 4.82 3.55 -4.07
CA ALA A 163 5.00 4.98 -3.86
C ALA A 163 6.49 5.34 -3.67
N ARG A 164 6.80 6.58 -4.01
CA ARG A 164 8.08 7.25 -3.75
C ARG A 164 7.74 8.61 -3.16
N LEU A 165 8.24 8.89 -1.98
CA LEU A 165 7.88 10.09 -1.22
C LEU A 165 9.15 10.74 -0.69
N PRO A 166 9.35 12.06 -0.84
CA PRO A 166 10.44 12.75 -0.16
C PRO A 166 10.42 12.41 1.33
N LYS A 167 11.57 12.03 1.89
CA LYS A 167 11.64 11.66 3.32
C LYS A 167 11.13 12.78 4.23
N THR A 168 11.27 14.03 3.81
CA THR A 168 10.77 15.23 4.48
C THR A 168 9.25 15.29 4.64
N GLU A 169 8.49 14.60 3.80
CA GLU A 169 7.02 14.59 3.82
C GLU A 169 6.45 13.51 4.75
N LEU A 170 7.31 12.66 5.31
CA LEU A 170 6.85 11.58 6.19
C LEU A 170 6.46 12.11 7.56
N PRO A 171 5.35 11.62 8.15
CA PRO A 171 5.00 11.90 9.53
C PRO A 171 6.16 11.60 10.49
N PHE A 172 6.27 12.39 11.56
CA PHE A 172 7.33 12.23 12.56
C PHE A 172 7.43 10.81 13.12
N ALA A 173 6.28 10.16 13.39
CA ALA A 173 6.24 8.78 13.90
C ALA A 173 6.87 7.76 12.91
N ILE A 174 6.68 7.97 11.60
CA ILE A 174 7.35 7.16 10.58
C ILE A 174 8.84 7.48 10.56
N LEU A 175 9.22 8.76 10.61
CA LEU A 175 10.63 9.18 10.60
C LEU A 175 11.40 8.56 11.77
N ASP A 176 10.85 8.60 12.98
CA ASP A 176 11.43 7.99 14.17
C ASP A 176 11.61 6.47 14.00
N ALA A 177 10.57 5.79 13.51
CA ALA A 177 10.65 4.35 13.24
C ALA A 177 11.77 4.00 12.25
N LEU A 178 12.03 4.83 11.23
CA LEU A 178 13.08 4.61 10.22
C LEU A 178 14.51 4.83 10.75
N GLN A 179 14.68 5.48 11.91
CA GLN A 179 16.01 5.74 12.50
C GLN A 179 16.65 4.50 13.14
N LYS A 180 15.86 3.47 13.50
CA LYS A 180 16.34 2.25 14.18
C LYS A 180 17.53 1.59 13.46
N PRO A 181 18.66 1.29 14.13
CA PRO A 181 19.93 0.92 13.49
C PRO A 181 19.92 -0.39 12.68
N ASN A 182 18.88 -1.23 12.86
CA ASN A 182 18.78 -2.57 12.27
C ASN A 182 18.69 -2.53 10.74
N ALA A 183 19.38 -3.48 10.09
CA ALA A 183 19.40 -3.57 8.62
C ALA A 183 18.05 -3.96 8.02
N ALA A 184 17.28 -4.80 8.73
CA ALA A 184 15.87 -5.02 8.42
C ALA A 184 15.11 -5.30 9.72
N PHE A 185 13.89 -4.79 9.83
CA PHE A 185 13.03 -5.04 10.98
C PHE A 185 11.56 -4.88 10.62
N ILE A 186 10.71 -5.53 11.41
CA ILE A 186 9.26 -5.41 11.32
C ILE A 186 8.79 -4.14 12.03
N VAL A 187 7.88 -3.41 11.40
CA VAL A 187 7.24 -2.23 11.98
C VAL A 187 6.19 -2.67 13.00
N GLU A 188 6.14 -1.94 14.12
CA GLU A 188 5.15 -2.10 15.17
C GLU A 188 3.72 -1.95 14.63
N ARG A 189 2.78 -2.77 15.12
CA ARG A 189 1.41 -2.85 14.59
C ARG A 189 0.71 -1.48 14.56
N SER A 190 0.89 -0.67 15.59
CA SER A 190 0.32 0.68 15.74
C SER A 190 0.71 1.65 14.63
N LEU A 191 1.88 1.47 14.01
CA LEU A 191 2.38 2.36 12.95
C LEU A 191 2.05 1.86 11.54
N ARG A 192 1.61 0.60 11.38
CA ARG A 192 1.38 0.00 10.05
C ARG A 192 0.30 0.74 9.26
N GLY A 193 -0.75 1.22 9.92
CA GLY A 193 -1.82 2.00 9.29
C GLY A 193 -1.30 3.26 8.57
N GLN A 194 -0.29 3.93 9.14
CA GLN A 194 0.32 5.10 8.49
C GLN A 194 1.06 4.70 7.20
N PHE A 195 1.74 3.56 7.18
CA PHE A 195 2.37 3.04 5.97
C PHE A 195 1.35 2.57 4.92
N TYR A 196 0.25 1.93 5.34
CA TYR A 196 -0.82 1.53 4.42
C TYR A 196 -1.45 2.74 3.75
N LYS A 197 -1.67 3.83 4.48
CA LYS A 197 -2.18 5.10 3.93
C LYS A 197 -1.27 5.71 2.86
N LEU A 198 0.05 5.54 3.00
CA LEU A 198 1.02 6.03 2.02
C LEU A 198 1.18 5.07 0.83
N ALA A 199 1.01 3.78 1.06
CA ALA A 199 1.19 2.73 0.05
C ALA A 199 -0.06 2.50 -0.82
N TYR A 200 -1.24 2.63 -0.21
CA TYR A 200 -2.52 2.26 -0.79
C TYR A 200 -3.48 3.45 -0.68
N GLY A 201 -4.18 3.76 -1.77
CA GLY A 201 -5.27 4.74 -1.75
C GLY A 201 -6.49 4.18 -1.02
N ASN A 202 -7.13 3.18 -1.64
CA ASN A 202 -8.19 2.41 -1.01
C ASN A 202 -7.61 1.13 -0.38
N TYR A 203 -7.94 0.87 0.89
CA TYR A 203 -7.62 -0.40 1.55
C TYR A 203 -8.59 -0.70 2.69
N SER A 204 -8.65 -1.98 3.08
CA SER A 204 -9.25 -2.42 4.33
C SER A 204 -8.30 -3.33 5.09
N ILE A 205 -8.33 -3.24 6.42
CA ILE A 205 -7.65 -4.16 7.33
C ILE A 205 -8.53 -4.31 8.57
N ASN A 206 -9.02 -5.52 8.80
CA ASN A 206 -10.03 -5.79 9.83
C ASN A 206 -11.23 -4.86 9.61
N ASP A 207 -11.66 -4.18 10.68
CA ASP A 207 -12.74 -3.20 10.65
C ASP A 207 -12.24 -1.78 10.27
N LEU A 208 -10.98 -1.60 9.88
CA LEU A 208 -10.48 -0.30 9.44
C LEU A 208 -10.57 -0.18 7.92
N TYR A 209 -11.29 0.81 7.44
CA TYR A 209 -11.50 1.11 6.04
C TYR A 209 -10.91 2.47 5.69
N SER A 210 -10.28 2.57 4.52
CA SER A 210 -9.69 3.82 4.04
C SER A 210 -10.00 4.04 2.57
N ALA A 211 -10.33 5.28 2.23
CA ALA A 211 -10.37 5.76 0.86
C ALA A 211 -9.59 7.07 0.72
N ARG A 212 -8.88 7.23 -0.40
CA ARG A 212 -8.05 8.42 -0.67
C ARG A 212 -8.41 9.02 -2.01
N PHE A 213 -9.01 10.21 -1.98
CA PHE A 213 -9.30 10.99 -3.16
C PHE A 213 -8.11 11.89 -3.51
N GLU A 214 -7.74 11.95 -4.78
CA GLU A 214 -6.68 12.83 -5.27
C GLU A 214 -7.27 14.17 -5.71
N VAL A 215 -6.64 15.28 -5.35
CA VAL A 215 -7.04 16.64 -5.73
C VAL A 215 -5.99 17.19 -6.68
N THR A 216 -6.35 17.47 -7.92
CA THR A 216 -5.40 18.00 -8.90
C THR A 216 -5.38 19.53 -8.97
N SER A 217 -6.48 20.20 -8.58
CA SER A 217 -6.54 21.66 -8.57
C SER A 217 -5.62 22.27 -7.52
N ALA A 218 -5.00 23.41 -7.86
CA ALA A 218 -4.31 24.28 -6.89
C ALA A 218 -5.30 25.14 -6.10
N ASP A 219 -6.44 25.46 -6.71
CA ASP A 219 -7.51 26.23 -6.09
C ASP A 219 -8.49 25.24 -5.44
N PHE A 220 -8.54 25.26 -4.12
CA PHE A 220 -9.50 24.53 -3.29
C PHE A 220 -9.98 25.48 -2.20
N ASP A 221 -11.21 25.94 -2.31
CA ASP A 221 -11.78 26.91 -1.38
C ASP A 221 -12.67 26.26 -0.31
N THR A 222 -13.17 27.06 0.62
CA THR A 222 -14.05 26.57 1.71
C THR A 222 -15.39 26.06 1.20
N PHE A 223 -15.83 26.51 0.02
CA PHE A 223 -17.09 26.07 -0.57
C PHE A 223 -16.92 24.68 -1.19
N ASP A 224 -15.80 24.43 -1.87
CA ASP A 224 -15.42 23.11 -2.36
C ASP A 224 -15.33 22.09 -1.22
N ASP A 225 -14.68 22.47 -0.12
CA ASP A 225 -14.58 21.64 1.09
C ASP A 225 -15.95 21.33 1.70
N ALA A 226 -16.83 22.34 1.83
CA ALA A 226 -18.17 22.17 2.39
C ALA A 226 -19.04 21.25 1.53
N LEU A 227 -19.02 21.40 0.20
CA LEU A 227 -19.77 20.52 -0.70
C LEU A 227 -19.27 19.07 -0.62
N LEU A 228 -17.96 18.89 -0.56
CA LEU A 228 -17.36 17.57 -0.47
C LEU A 228 -17.67 16.89 0.87
N GLN A 229 -17.53 17.61 1.98
CA GLN A 229 -17.91 17.10 3.31
C GLN A 229 -19.41 16.79 3.36
N GLY A 230 -20.25 17.61 2.74
CA GLY A 230 -21.68 17.32 2.59
C GLY A 230 -21.92 15.99 1.87
N PHE A 231 -21.18 15.71 0.80
CA PHE A 231 -21.26 14.42 0.11
C PHE A 231 -20.78 13.25 0.97
N PHE A 232 -19.70 13.43 1.74
CA PHE A 232 -19.20 12.40 2.64
C PHE A 232 -20.17 12.09 3.78
N ASN A 233 -20.78 13.12 4.36
CA ASN A 233 -21.80 12.99 5.40
C ASN A 233 -23.08 12.34 4.84
N PHE A 234 -23.49 12.71 3.62
CA PHE A 234 -24.59 12.07 2.92
C PHE A 234 -24.37 10.56 2.77
N ALA A 235 -23.18 10.15 2.30
CA ALA A 235 -22.83 8.74 2.20
C ALA A 235 -22.80 8.06 3.57
N ALA A 236 -22.30 8.72 4.62
CA ALA A 236 -22.27 8.17 5.98
C ALA A 236 -23.67 7.94 6.57
N ALA A 237 -24.55 8.94 6.48
CA ALA A 237 -25.91 8.86 7.02
C ALA A 237 -26.71 7.73 6.35
N ASN A 238 -26.61 7.60 5.03
CA ASN A 238 -27.33 6.56 4.30
C ASN A 238 -26.67 5.17 4.46
N THR A 239 -25.35 5.10 4.65
CA THR A 239 -24.69 3.84 5.04
C THR A 239 -25.17 3.37 6.40
N LYS A 240 -25.34 4.29 7.36
CA LYS A 240 -25.89 3.97 8.68
C LYS A 240 -27.32 3.45 8.59
N ALA A 241 -28.21 4.17 7.89
CA ALA A 241 -29.61 3.79 7.73
C ALA A 241 -29.75 2.35 7.19
N ILE A 242 -28.99 1.99 6.15
CA ILE A 242 -29.05 0.65 5.56
C ILE A 242 -28.38 -0.40 6.45
N ALA A 243 -27.24 -0.09 7.08
CA ALA A 243 -26.55 -1.04 7.95
C ALA A 243 -27.33 -1.39 9.23
N GLU A 244 -28.23 -0.50 9.66
CA GLU A 244 -29.11 -0.70 10.82
C GLU A 244 -30.52 -1.18 10.44
N ASP A 245 -30.74 -1.57 9.18
CA ASP A 245 -32.04 -2.02 8.64
C ASP A 245 -33.16 -0.96 8.78
N ARG A 246 -32.80 0.33 8.75
CA ARG A 246 -33.71 1.50 8.82
C ARG A 246 -33.79 2.19 7.47
N GLU A 247 -34.15 1.44 6.43
CA GLU A 247 -34.14 1.92 5.05
C GLU A 247 -35.12 3.08 4.78
N ASP A 248 -36.19 3.17 5.58
CA ASP A 248 -37.13 4.30 5.58
C ASP A 248 -36.51 5.61 6.09
N GLU A 249 -35.34 5.53 6.73
CA GLU A 249 -34.55 6.69 7.16
C GLU A 249 -33.48 7.12 6.15
N VAL A 250 -33.41 6.51 4.95
CA VAL A 250 -32.56 7.03 3.87
C VAL A 250 -33.02 8.43 3.48
N LYS A 251 -32.05 9.34 3.38
CA LYS A 251 -32.31 10.77 3.21
C LYS A 251 -31.66 11.32 1.95
N HIS A 252 -32.36 12.27 1.34
CA HIS A 252 -31.84 13.10 0.26
C HIS A 252 -30.60 13.88 0.70
N PHE A 253 -29.82 14.34 -0.27
CA PHE A 253 -28.53 15.00 -0.03
C PHE A 253 -28.64 16.17 0.96
N GLU A 254 -29.62 17.06 0.78
CA GLU A 254 -29.79 18.28 1.57
C GLU A 254 -30.02 18.00 3.06
N GLN A 255 -30.67 16.88 3.36
CA GLN A 255 -30.94 16.46 4.73
C GLN A 255 -29.74 15.71 5.32
N ALA A 256 -29.17 14.78 4.55
CA ALA A 256 -28.12 13.88 5.01
C ALA A 256 -26.75 14.57 5.19
N ALA A 257 -26.47 15.62 4.42
CA ALA A 257 -25.19 16.34 4.44
C ALA A 257 -24.84 16.95 5.81
N PHE A 258 -25.84 17.16 6.68
CA PHE A 258 -25.69 17.82 7.98
C PHE A 258 -26.02 16.91 9.18
N ILE A 259 -26.16 15.59 8.97
CA ILE A 259 -26.50 14.64 10.03
C ILE A 259 -25.24 14.08 10.68
N ASP A 260 -25.20 14.15 12.01
CA ASP A 260 -24.24 13.39 12.81
C ASP A 260 -24.59 11.89 12.73
N SER A 261 -23.77 11.15 11.99
CA SER A 261 -23.92 9.72 11.77
C SER A 261 -23.09 8.87 12.74
N GLY A 262 -22.48 9.48 13.77
CA GLY A 262 -21.72 8.78 14.79
C GLY A 262 -20.49 8.06 14.22
N ASP A 263 -20.36 6.77 14.52
CA ASP A 263 -19.24 5.92 14.10
C ASP A 263 -19.18 5.62 12.58
N TYR A 264 -20.23 5.96 11.84
CA TYR A 264 -20.23 5.92 10.37
C TYR A 264 -19.54 7.13 9.74
N LEU A 265 -19.35 8.23 10.49
CA LEU A 265 -18.54 9.36 10.04
C LEU A 265 -17.07 8.95 10.00
N ALA A 266 -16.46 9.10 8.82
CA ALA A 266 -15.05 8.85 8.66
C ALA A 266 -14.22 10.03 9.19
N GLN A 267 -13.07 9.72 9.79
CA GLN A 267 -12.04 10.71 10.06
C GLN A 267 -11.52 11.25 8.73
N LEU A 268 -11.57 12.57 8.59
CA LEU A 268 -11.09 13.30 7.43
C LEU A 268 -9.65 13.75 7.65
N GLN A 269 -8.76 13.41 6.73
CA GLN A 269 -7.44 14.02 6.62
C GLN A 269 -7.28 14.69 5.27
N THR A 270 -7.05 15.99 5.30
CA THR A 270 -6.91 16.82 4.10
C THR A 270 -5.47 17.32 3.97
N ASN A 271 -4.91 17.22 2.78
CA ASN A 271 -3.64 17.82 2.41
C ASN A 271 -3.77 18.40 0.99
N ILE A 272 -4.08 19.69 0.92
CA ILE A 272 -4.19 20.40 -0.35
C ILE A 272 -2.86 21.11 -0.61
N ASN A 273 -2.00 20.45 -1.38
CA ASN A 273 -0.82 21.05 -2.01
C ASN A 273 -0.79 20.48 -3.42
N SER A 274 -1.19 21.22 -4.47
CA SER A 274 -1.37 20.61 -5.81
C SER A 274 -0.09 19.90 -6.29
N PRO A 275 -0.13 18.57 -6.54
CA PRO A 275 -1.25 17.63 -6.37
C PRO A 275 -1.49 17.18 -4.90
N GLY A 276 -2.70 17.40 -4.40
CA GLY A 276 -3.11 17.12 -3.02
C GLY A 276 -3.93 15.84 -2.87
N PHE A 277 -4.42 15.60 -1.65
CA PHE A 277 -5.33 14.49 -1.38
C PHE A 277 -6.28 14.76 -0.21
N ILE A 278 -7.36 13.99 -0.20
CA ILE A 278 -8.34 13.91 0.88
C ILE A 278 -8.50 12.43 1.22
N SER A 279 -8.38 12.08 2.50
CA SER A 279 -8.43 10.69 2.94
C SER A 279 -9.48 10.51 4.02
N LEU A 280 -10.36 9.55 3.80
CA LEU A 280 -11.39 9.09 4.72
C LEU A 280 -10.90 7.82 5.39
N ILE A 281 -10.94 7.77 6.72
CA ILE A 281 -10.59 6.59 7.51
C ILE A 281 -11.70 6.34 8.52
N GLY A 282 -12.24 5.12 8.58
CA GLY A 282 -13.35 4.80 9.49
C GLY A 282 -13.33 3.35 9.95
N GLN A 283 -14.05 3.07 11.04
CA GLN A 283 -14.30 1.71 11.55
C GLN A 283 -15.46 1.01 10.83
N ARG A 284 -16.19 1.77 10.01
CA ARG A 284 -17.28 1.29 9.17
C ARG A 284 -16.84 1.36 7.72
N ILE A 285 -17.53 0.59 6.87
CA ILE A 285 -17.25 0.49 5.44
C ILE A 285 -17.48 1.79 4.65
N THR A 286 -18.04 2.82 5.31
CA THR A 286 -18.36 4.12 4.74
C THR A 286 -17.28 4.71 3.83
N PRO A 287 -15.96 4.75 4.17
CA PRO A 287 -14.95 5.32 3.28
C PRO A 287 -14.95 4.69 1.87
N LEU A 288 -15.08 3.35 1.81
CA LEU A 288 -15.11 2.62 0.54
C LEU A 288 -16.44 2.81 -0.19
N VAL A 289 -17.56 2.81 0.54
CA VAL A 289 -18.88 3.12 -0.02
C VAL A 289 -18.90 4.52 -0.62
N THR A 290 -18.39 5.53 0.09
CA THR A 290 -18.25 6.90 -0.40
C THR A 290 -17.38 6.97 -1.67
N SER A 291 -16.26 6.24 -1.71
CA SER A 291 -15.39 6.16 -2.89
C SER A 291 -16.12 5.64 -4.13
N VAL A 292 -16.99 4.63 -3.96
CA VAL A 292 -17.82 4.06 -5.02
C VAL A 292 -18.95 5.00 -5.42
N LEU A 293 -19.73 5.50 -4.46
CA LEU A 293 -20.83 6.42 -4.74
C LEU A 293 -20.34 7.66 -5.48
N PHE A 294 -19.19 8.21 -5.08
CA PHE A 294 -18.59 9.36 -5.75
C PHE A 294 -18.26 9.07 -7.22
N ILE A 295 -17.63 7.93 -7.54
CA ILE A 295 -17.30 7.61 -8.94
C ILE A 295 -18.56 7.31 -9.76
N ILE A 296 -19.56 6.64 -9.19
CA ILE A 296 -20.85 6.41 -9.86
C ILE A 296 -21.53 7.75 -10.16
N ALA A 297 -21.56 8.65 -9.19
CA ALA A 297 -22.19 9.97 -9.32
C ALA A 297 -21.57 10.79 -10.48
N ILE A 298 -20.25 10.74 -10.62
CA ILE A 298 -19.53 11.48 -11.66
C ILE A 298 -19.68 10.80 -13.02
N ASP A 299 -19.30 9.53 -13.13
CA ASP A 299 -19.13 8.85 -14.42
C ASP A 299 -20.46 8.34 -14.99
N ILE A 300 -21.40 7.92 -14.14
CA ILE A 300 -22.70 7.35 -14.56
C ILE A 300 -23.82 8.39 -14.35
N GLY A 301 -23.88 9.00 -13.16
CA GLY A 301 -24.89 10.00 -12.80
C GLY A 301 -26.26 9.40 -12.50
N ALA A 302 -27.31 10.14 -12.86
CA ALA A 302 -28.70 9.78 -12.63
C ALA A 302 -29.10 8.41 -13.21
N ASP A 303 -28.53 8.04 -14.37
CA ASP A 303 -28.78 6.76 -15.03
C ASP A 303 -28.42 5.55 -14.15
N ALA A 304 -27.58 5.73 -13.12
CA ALA A 304 -27.21 4.67 -12.19
C ALA A 304 -28.43 4.03 -11.51
N VAL A 305 -29.51 4.78 -11.27
CA VAL A 305 -30.76 4.23 -10.70
C VAL A 305 -31.31 3.13 -11.61
N ALA A 306 -31.60 3.47 -12.87
CA ALA A 306 -32.12 2.53 -13.86
C ALA A 306 -31.14 1.37 -14.13
N GLN A 307 -29.83 1.64 -14.15
CA GLN A 307 -28.83 0.59 -14.35
C GLN A 307 -28.72 -0.37 -13.14
N THR A 308 -28.95 0.12 -11.91
CA THR A 308 -29.01 -0.73 -10.71
C THR A 308 -30.24 -1.62 -10.75
N GLU A 309 -31.41 -1.05 -11.05
CA GLU A 309 -32.69 -1.78 -11.13
C GLU A 309 -32.68 -2.85 -12.22
N ALA A 310 -32.06 -2.55 -13.36
CA ALA A 310 -31.89 -3.50 -14.45
C ALA A 310 -30.84 -4.59 -14.16
N GLY A 311 -30.09 -4.51 -13.05
CA GLY A 311 -29.00 -5.43 -12.73
C GLY A 311 -27.80 -5.32 -13.68
N ASN A 312 -27.63 -4.17 -14.35
CA ASN A 312 -26.56 -3.94 -15.32
C ASN A 312 -25.25 -3.47 -14.70
N MET A 313 -25.26 -3.15 -13.40
CA MET A 313 -24.08 -2.74 -12.65
C MET A 313 -23.54 -3.89 -11.80
N ILE A 314 -22.25 -4.17 -11.96
CA ILE A 314 -21.53 -5.14 -11.15
C ILE A 314 -20.36 -4.46 -10.44
N MET A 315 -20.09 -4.89 -9.21
CA MET A 315 -18.91 -4.43 -8.47
C MET A 315 -17.85 -5.51 -8.44
N THR A 316 -16.61 -5.11 -8.68
CA THR A 316 -15.42 -5.96 -8.64
C THR A 316 -14.33 -5.27 -7.84
N ASN A 317 -13.28 -6.01 -7.50
CA ASN A 317 -12.09 -5.44 -6.89
C ASN A 317 -10.83 -6.08 -7.46
N SER A 318 -10.15 -5.35 -8.34
CA SER A 318 -8.94 -5.82 -9.02
C SER A 318 -7.74 -6.06 -8.09
N LYS A 319 -7.82 -5.62 -6.82
CA LYS A 319 -6.77 -5.77 -5.81
C LYS A 319 -7.09 -6.81 -4.73
N ALA A 320 -8.21 -7.52 -4.86
CA ALA A 320 -8.65 -8.57 -3.94
C ALA A 320 -8.80 -9.93 -4.64
N ALA A 321 -9.10 -10.97 -3.85
CA ALA A 321 -9.53 -12.24 -4.40
C ALA A 321 -10.94 -12.12 -5.00
N ALA A 322 -11.29 -13.00 -5.93
CA ALA A 322 -12.66 -13.08 -6.43
C ALA A 322 -13.63 -13.35 -5.27
N ASN A 323 -14.77 -12.66 -5.27
CA ASN A 323 -15.83 -12.78 -4.26
C ASN A 323 -15.39 -12.41 -2.83
N ASP A 324 -14.49 -11.44 -2.65
CA ASP A 324 -14.16 -10.97 -1.31
C ASP A 324 -15.38 -10.31 -0.63
N SER A 325 -15.57 -10.61 0.65
CA SER A 325 -16.75 -10.18 1.42
C SER A 325 -16.85 -8.67 1.56
N CYS A 326 -15.70 -7.99 1.67
CA CYS A 326 -15.64 -6.53 1.74
C CYS A 326 -16.24 -5.91 0.48
N THR A 327 -15.83 -6.36 -0.71
CA THR A 327 -16.37 -5.84 -1.98
C THR A 327 -17.87 -6.15 -2.10
N ALA A 328 -18.31 -7.34 -1.70
CA ALA A 328 -19.75 -7.67 -1.71
C ALA A 328 -20.56 -6.76 -0.79
N GLU A 329 -20.03 -6.43 0.39
CA GLU A 329 -20.67 -5.53 1.35
C GLU A 329 -20.70 -4.08 0.83
N VAL A 330 -19.59 -3.57 0.27
CA VAL A 330 -19.56 -2.25 -0.38
C VAL A 330 -20.60 -2.19 -1.50
N ALA A 331 -20.70 -3.25 -2.31
CA ALA A 331 -21.63 -3.33 -3.42
C ALA A 331 -23.09 -3.28 -2.95
N LYS A 332 -23.43 -4.11 -1.96
CA LYS A 332 -24.76 -4.13 -1.35
C LYS A 332 -25.13 -2.74 -0.82
N GLN A 333 -24.23 -2.12 -0.05
CA GLN A 333 -24.46 -0.80 0.54
C GLN A 333 -24.64 0.28 -0.53
N ALA A 334 -23.70 0.41 -1.46
CA ALA A 334 -23.73 1.47 -2.48
C ALA A 334 -24.94 1.34 -3.41
N PHE A 335 -25.22 0.14 -3.92
CA PHE A 335 -26.34 -0.08 -4.83
C PHE A 335 -27.68 0.08 -4.13
N ARG A 336 -27.79 -0.34 -2.86
CA ARG A 336 -29.02 -0.14 -2.08
C ARG A 336 -29.31 1.33 -1.82
N GLN A 337 -28.28 2.16 -1.55
CA GLN A 337 -28.45 3.61 -1.43
C GLN A 337 -29.01 4.22 -2.71
N ILE A 338 -28.44 3.88 -3.87
CA ILE A 338 -28.89 4.42 -5.16
C ILE A 338 -30.35 4.03 -5.43
N GLN A 339 -30.73 2.78 -5.16
CA GLN A 339 -32.11 2.32 -5.33
C GLN A 339 -33.10 3.05 -4.41
N LEU A 340 -32.77 3.19 -3.12
CA LEU A 340 -33.66 3.82 -2.14
C LEU A 340 -33.82 5.33 -2.37
N LEU A 341 -32.79 6.00 -2.86
CA LEU A 341 -32.86 7.42 -3.23
C LEU A 341 -33.68 7.67 -4.51
N GLY A 342 -33.72 6.67 -5.41
CA GLY A 342 -34.49 6.74 -6.65
C GLY A 342 -34.13 7.93 -7.55
N LEU A 343 -35.06 8.25 -8.45
CA LEU A 343 -34.90 9.33 -9.44
C LEU A 343 -34.99 10.74 -8.83
N ASP A 344 -35.44 10.86 -7.58
CA ASP A 344 -35.57 12.17 -6.93
C ASP A 344 -34.34 12.50 -6.08
N GLY A 345 -33.78 11.53 -5.35
CA GLY A 345 -32.67 11.76 -4.42
C GLY A 345 -31.28 11.62 -5.03
N TRP A 346 -31.07 10.64 -5.90
CA TRP A 346 -29.74 10.36 -6.45
C TRP A 346 -29.24 11.46 -7.40
N PRO A 347 -30.06 12.04 -8.30
CA PRO A 347 -29.60 13.10 -9.20
C PRO A 347 -29.07 14.34 -8.48
N ALA A 348 -29.70 14.76 -7.38
CA ALA A 348 -29.23 15.89 -6.58
C ALA A 348 -27.82 15.65 -6.03
N ALA A 349 -27.56 14.45 -5.48
CA ALA A 349 -26.21 14.07 -5.03
C ALA A 349 -25.19 14.03 -6.19
N CYS A 350 -25.62 13.57 -7.38
CA CYS A 350 -24.77 13.54 -8.58
C CYS A 350 -24.33 14.93 -9.01
N GLU A 351 -25.23 15.92 -9.01
CA GLU A 351 -24.91 17.29 -9.36
C GLU A 351 -23.83 17.87 -8.44
N ARG A 352 -23.96 17.65 -7.13
CA ARG A 352 -22.97 18.12 -6.14
C ARG A 352 -21.61 17.45 -6.30
N ALA A 353 -21.58 16.13 -6.49
CA ALA A 353 -20.34 15.40 -6.71
C ALA A 353 -19.62 15.87 -7.99
N ARG A 354 -20.37 16.08 -9.08
CA ARG A 354 -19.83 16.58 -10.36
C ARG A 354 -19.35 18.02 -10.26
N GLU A 355 -20.06 18.87 -9.53
CA GLU A 355 -19.66 20.25 -9.28
C GLU A 355 -18.29 20.29 -8.57
N VAL A 356 -18.15 19.54 -7.47
CA VAL A 356 -16.88 19.44 -6.73
C VAL A 356 -15.76 18.84 -7.60
N ALA A 357 -16.02 17.73 -8.29
CA ALA A 357 -15.01 17.11 -9.14
C ALA A 357 -14.55 18.01 -10.29
N LYS A 358 -15.46 18.78 -10.90
CA LYS A 358 -15.13 19.74 -11.95
C LYS A 358 -14.25 20.88 -11.44
N ARG A 359 -14.52 21.39 -10.24
CA ARG A 359 -13.80 22.53 -9.64
C ARG A 359 -12.43 22.14 -9.09
N THR A 360 -12.37 21.02 -8.39
CA THR A 360 -11.17 20.59 -7.66
C THR A 360 -10.32 19.55 -8.41
N GLY A 361 -10.88 18.96 -9.46
CA GLY A 361 -10.29 17.80 -10.13
C GLY A 361 -10.26 16.56 -9.24
N LEU A 362 -11.17 16.44 -8.27
CA LEU A 362 -11.22 15.31 -7.34
C LEU A 362 -11.38 13.99 -8.07
N ARG A 363 -10.51 13.02 -7.78
CA ARG A 363 -10.57 11.67 -8.34
C ARG A 363 -10.64 10.62 -7.24
N SER A 364 -11.57 9.67 -7.40
CA SER A 364 -11.64 8.47 -6.57
C SER A 364 -10.69 7.40 -7.11
N PRO A 365 -10.11 6.53 -6.25
CA PRO A 365 -9.35 5.38 -6.72
C PRO A 365 -10.22 4.30 -7.35
N ALA A 366 -11.51 4.26 -7.02
CA ALA A 366 -12.48 3.40 -7.68
C ALA A 366 -12.68 3.87 -9.14
N THR A 367 -12.94 2.92 -10.05
CA THR A 367 -13.04 3.20 -11.49
C THR A 367 -14.27 2.56 -12.10
N VAL A 368 -14.81 3.16 -13.15
CA VAL A 368 -15.93 2.62 -13.93
C VAL A 368 -15.44 2.15 -15.30
N LYS A 369 -15.85 0.95 -15.71
CA LYS A 369 -15.64 0.38 -17.04
C LYS A 369 -16.97 0.05 -17.68
N ARG A 370 -17.13 0.39 -18.96
CA ARG A 370 -18.30 0.04 -19.76
C ARG A 370 -17.90 -1.04 -20.75
N ASP A 371 -18.55 -2.18 -20.67
CA ASP A 371 -18.40 -3.22 -21.68
C ASP A 371 -19.25 -2.82 -22.89
N ASN A 372 -18.57 -2.58 -24.01
CA ASN A 372 -19.18 -2.24 -25.30
C ASN A 372 -19.95 -3.42 -25.91
#